data_AF-G5IL39-F1
#
_entry.id   AF-G5IL39-F1
#
_cell.length_a   1.000
_cell.length_b   1.000
_cell.length_c   1.000
_cell.angle_alpha   90.00
_cell.angle_beta   90.00
_cell.angle_gamma   90.00
#
_symmetry.space_group_name_H-M   'P 1'
#
loop_
_entity.id
_entity.type
_entity.pdbx_description
1 polymer ?
#
loop_
_entity_poly.entity_id
_entity_poly.type
_entity_poly.pdbx_seq_one_letter_code
_entity_poly.pdbx_strand_id
1 'polypeptide(L)'
;MKRVRMVVAYDGTNYCGWQIQPNGITIEEVLNKALSDLLREPVVVIGASRTDSGVHAEGNVAVFDTENRMPAEKICFALNQRLPQDIRILKSEEVAPDWHPRKCNCTKTYEYKILNRKIDMPTLRLYSHFCYFPLDVEKMKEAAKYLVGEHDFRSFCTVRGQAEETVRTIYSLDVEKSGDMITIRISGSGFLYNMVRIIAGTLMKVGMGVYPPEHVEEILDARDRQAAGQTALPKGLTLISLDYETELKPEIVGENKYWKYRLIQGEVGPKGKAYLVIERCVKEEFDGLLTRVTHQAVRNGAREVYVCDREKEGRIQTGKNYGYYRFDYAHSFVKMGCQAEQLNAAAREDVSLRAVEAAEAQSFCNLFNEVFFSVPNSATLTEEELKTRLACEEESVFWVMQQDRAAGFVMLIEKENGECEIDSLGIQKEFQKQGLAEAALAETAVFALEKKRERLTLLVADSNQPAYRLYQKCGFENEKLYSRWYATVPETVKKP
;
A
#
# COMPACT_ATOMS: atom_id res chain seq x y z
N MET A 1 7.08 -14.02 28.20
CA MET A 1 6.29 -12.86 27.77
C MET A 1 5.37 -13.22 26.62
N LYS A 2 4.09 -12.85 26.70
CA LYS A 2 3.17 -12.86 25.56
C LYS A 2 2.67 -11.45 25.29
N ARG A 3 2.28 -11.20 24.03
CA ARG A 3 1.68 -9.94 23.60
C ARG A 3 0.18 -10.14 23.37
N VAL A 4 -0.63 -9.36 24.08
CA VAL A 4 -2.10 -9.49 24.04
C VAL A 4 -2.71 -8.27 23.35
N ARG A 5 -3.42 -8.51 22.26
CA ARG A 5 -4.29 -7.54 21.59
C ARG A 5 -5.66 -7.52 22.27
N MET A 6 -6.24 -6.34 22.42
CA MET A 6 -7.60 -6.13 22.88
C MET A 6 -8.39 -5.23 21.93
N VAL A 7 -9.68 -5.52 21.77
CA VAL A 7 -10.66 -4.61 21.17
C VAL A 7 -11.42 -3.93 22.30
N VAL A 8 -11.42 -2.60 22.32
CA VAL A 8 -11.91 -1.75 23.42
C VAL A 8 -13.01 -0.83 22.90
N ALA A 9 -14.18 -0.90 23.53
CA ALA A 9 -15.28 0.04 23.38
C ALA A 9 -15.34 0.96 24.61
N TYR A 10 -15.68 2.23 24.41
CA TYR A 10 -15.87 3.18 25.50
C TYR A 10 -16.78 4.36 25.13
N ASP A 11 -17.52 4.85 26.13
CA ASP A 11 -18.12 6.18 26.11
C ASP A 11 -17.09 7.20 26.59
N GLY A 12 -16.60 8.04 25.67
CA GLY A 12 -15.58 9.05 25.95
C GLY A 12 -16.04 10.26 26.76
N THR A 13 -17.33 10.38 27.12
CA THR A 13 -17.92 11.58 27.74
C THR A 13 -17.16 12.05 28.98
N ASN A 14 -16.78 11.11 29.85
CA ASN A 14 -16.15 11.40 31.15
C ASN A 14 -14.62 11.42 31.09
N TYR A 15 -14.04 11.31 29.88
CA TYR A 15 -12.62 11.06 29.71
C TYR A 15 -11.95 12.19 28.92
N CYS A 16 -10.72 12.47 29.33
CA CYS A 16 -9.80 13.39 28.68
C CYS A 16 -9.18 12.82 27.40
N GLY A 17 -9.85 11.87 26.74
CA GLY A 17 -9.40 11.19 25.53
C GLY A 17 -8.70 9.87 25.85
N TRP A 18 -8.08 9.29 24.83
CA TRP A 18 -7.38 8.01 24.98
C TRP A 18 -6.11 8.11 25.82
N GLN A 19 -5.21 9.02 25.43
CA GLN A 19 -3.82 9.02 25.90
C GLN A 19 -3.67 9.70 27.25
N ILE A 20 -2.84 9.14 28.15
CA ILE A 20 -2.49 9.75 29.44
C ILE A 20 -2.01 11.19 29.23
N GLN A 21 -2.61 12.12 29.98
CA GLN A 21 -2.26 13.53 30.00
C GLN A 21 -2.53 14.13 31.39
N PRO A 22 -1.84 15.21 31.79
CA PRO A 22 -1.94 15.74 33.15
C PRO A 22 -3.31 16.36 33.50
N ASN A 23 -4.19 16.52 32.52
CA ASN A 23 -5.40 17.36 32.64
C ASN A 23 -6.66 16.59 33.07
N GLY A 24 -6.59 15.27 33.28
CA GLY A 24 -7.72 14.49 33.77
C GLY A 24 -7.63 12.99 33.42
N ILE A 25 -8.66 12.24 33.81
CA ILE A 25 -8.71 10.77 33.66
C ILE A 25 -8.83 10.38 32.18
N THR A 26 -8.07 9.38 31.76
CA THR A 26 -7.99 8.91 30.36
C THR A 26 -8.33 7.43 30.23
N ILE A 27 -8.67 6.99 29.02
CA ILE A 27 -8.95 5.57 28.78
C ILE A 27 -7.70 4.71 29.05
N GLU A 28 -6.53 5.15 28.58
CA GLU A 28 -5.25 4.47 28.81
C GLU A 28 -4.94 4.31 30.30
N GLU A 29 -5.15 5.35 31.11
CA GLU A 29 -4.94 5.29 32.56
C GLU A 29 -5.81 4.24 33.24
N VAL A 30 -7.12 4.22 32.92
CA VAL A 30 -8.07 3.26 33.50
C VAL A 30 -7.71 1.83 33.10
N LEU A 31 -7.35 1.61 31.83
CA LEU A 31 -6.92 0.30 31.33
C LEU A 31 -5.63 -0.16 32.01
N ASN A 32 -4.60 0.70 32.10
CA ASN A 32 -3.33 0.38 32.73
C ASN A 32 -3.53 -0.04 34.19
N LYS A 33 -4.35 0.72 34.94
CA LYS A 33 -4.66 0.41 36.34
C LYS A 33 -5.38 -0.93 36.46
N ALA A 34 -6.48 -1.12 35.71
CA ALA A 34 -7.28 -2.33 35.80
C ALA A 34 -6.51 -3.60 35.38
N LEU A 35 -5.67 -3.50 34.34
CA LEU A 35 -4.79 -4.58 33.91
C LEU A 35 -3.72 -4.89 34.95
N SER A 36 -3.08 -3.87 35.50
CA SER A 36 -2.03 -4.07 36.51
C SER A 36 -2.58 -4.74 37.78
N ASP A 37 -3.78 -4.33 38.20
CA ASP A 37 -4.48 -4.92 39.34
C ASP A 37 -4.90 -6.37 39.07
N LEU A 38 -5.36 -6.67 37.85
CA LEU A 38 -5.77 -8.02 37.45
C LEU A 38 -4.58 -8.98 37.35
N LEU A 39 -3.50 -8.54 36.69
CA LEU A 39 -2.37 -9.39 36.32
C LEU A 39 -1.26 -9.41 37.38
N ARG A 40 -1.35 -8.52 38.38
CA ARG A 40 -0.40 -8.38 39.51
C ARG A 40 1.01 -8.02 39.06
N GLU A 41 1.12 -7.25 38.00
CA GLU A 41 2.36 -6.69 37.46
C GLU A 41 2.08 -5.35 36.79
N PRO A 42 3.06 -4.45 36.63
CA PRO A 42 2.86 -3.19 35.93
C PRO A 42 2.56 -3.42 34.44
N VAL A 43 1.44 -2.88 33.95
CA VAL A 43 1.02 -2.99 32.55
C VAL A 43 0.83 -1.62 31.94
N VAL A 44 1.37 -1.45 30.73
CA VAL A 44 1.20 -0.26 29.90
C VAL A 44 0.63 -0.68 28.55
N VAL A 45 -0.56 -0.15 28.21
CA VAL A 45 -1.19 -0.40 26.92
C VAL A 45 -0.68 0.54 25.85
N ILE A 46 -0.59 0.05 24.63
CA ILE A 46 -0.32 0.83 23.43
C ILE A 46 -1.57 0.85 22.57
N GLY A 47 -2.18 2.03 22.41
CA GLY A 47 -3.39 2.22 21.59
C GLY A 47 -3.12 2.36 20.09
N ALA A 48 -4.06 1.87 19.29
CA ALA A 48 -4.07 1.98 17.83
C ALA A 48 -4.50 3.37 17.34
N SER A 49 -5.45 3.98 18.05
CA SER A 49 -5.98 5.29 17.76
C SER A 49 -6.04 6.13 19.03
N ARG A 50 -5.56 7.38 18.93
CA ARG A 50 -5.72 8.40 19.95
C ARG A 50 -7.00 9.16 19.65
N THR A 51 -8.06 8.92 20.42
CA THR A 51 -9.30 9.68 20.35
C THR A 51 -9.21 10.93 21.22
N ASP A 52 -9.83 12.02 20.76
CA ASP A 52 -9.89 13.28 21.50
C ASP A 52 -10.79 13.14 22.74
N SER A 53 -10.67 14.09 23.67
CA SER A 53 -11.57 14.17 24.82
C SER A 53 -13.04 14.26 24.37
N GLY A 54 -13.90 13.43 24.95
CA GLY A 54 -15.32 13.34 24.59
C GLY A 54 -15.64 12.54 23.32
N VAL A 55 -14.67 11.93 22.65
CA VAL A 55 -14.90 11.05 21.48
C VAL A 55 -15.10 9.60 21.95
N HIS A 56 -16.09 8.90 21.40
CA HIS A 56 -16.40 7.52 21.76
C HIS A 56 -15.66 6.50 20.87
N ALA A 57 -15.68 5.24 21.27
CA ALA A 57 -15.27 4.14 20.39
C ALA A 57 -16.13 2.89 20.63
N GLU A 58 -16.42 2.18 19.56
CA GLU A 58 -17.03 0.84 19.58
C GLU A 58 -15.98 -0.25 19.29
N GLY A 59 -14.84 0.10 18.70
CA GLY A 59 -13.83 -0.88 18.28
C GLY A 59 -12.41 -0.34 18.22
N ASN A 60 -11.98 0.45 19.22
CA ASN A 60 -10.56 0.82 19.31
C ASN A 60 -9.71 -0.43 19.60
N VAL A 61 -8.44 -0.40 19.25
CA VAL A 61 -7.54 -1.53 19.50
C VAL A 61 -6.38 -1.10 20.39
N ALA A 62 -6.01 -1.96 21.32
CA ALA A 62 -4.85 -1.78 22.17
C ALA A 62 -4.03 -3.07 22.27
N VAL A 63 -2.77 -2.95 22.62
CA VAL A 63 -1.88 -4.08 22.86
C VAL A 63 -1.10 -3.86 24.15
N PHE A 64 -0.78 -4.93 24.86
CA PHE A 64 0.14 -4.89 26.01
C PHE A 64 0.89 -6.22 26.13
N ASP A 65 2.00 -6.20 26.87
CA ASP A 65 2.82 -7.38 27.14
C ASP A 65 2.62 -7.85 28.59
N THR A 66 2.67 -9.16 28.81
CA THR A 66 2.46 -9.77 30.14
C THR A 66 3.22 -11.08 30.30
N GLU A 67 3.67 -11.38 31.52
CA GLU A 67 4.23 -12.69 31.92
C GLU A 67 3.17 -13.59 32.59
N ASN A 68 1.96 -13.08 32.80
CA ASN A 68 0.90 -13.79 33.49
C ASN A 68 0.44 -15.03 32.69
N ARG A 69 0.14 -16.14 33.40
CA ARG A 69 -0.26 -17.42 32.78
C ARG A 69 -1.72 -17.44 32.29
N MET A 70 -2.53 -16.44 32.60
CA MET A 70 -3.93 -16.36 32.17
C MET A 70 -4.03 -16.42 30.63
N PRO A 71 -4.79 -17.35 30.04
CA PRO A 71 -4.97 -17.38 28.58
C PRO A 71 -5.48 -16.05 28.03
N ALA A 72 -4.93 -15.58 26.90
CA ALA A 72 -5.16 -14.23 26.39
C ALA A 72 -6.66 -13.95 26.13
N GLU A 73 -7.39 -14.94 25.62
CA GLU A 73 -8.83 -14.90 25.37
C GLU A 73 -9.68 -14.80 26.64
N LYS A 74 -9.12 -15.13 27.81
CA LYS A 74 -9.82 -15.02 29.09
C LYS A 74 -9.70 -13.64 29.75
N ILE A 75 -8.72 -12.84 29.31
CA ILE A 75 -8.42 -11.53 29.90
C ILE A 75 -9.61 -10.58 29.73
N CYS A 76 -10.30 -10.56 28.58
CA CYS A 76 -11.46 -9.68 28.37
C CYS A 76 -12.56 -9.91 29.42
N PHE A 77 -12.90 -11.17 29.72
CA PHE A 77 -13.93 -11.51 30.70
C PHE A 77 -13.54 -11.06 32.12
N ALA A 78 -12.29 -11.31 32.51
CA ALA A 78 -11.81 -10.96 33.85
C ALA A 78 -11.62 -9.45 34.04
N LEU A 79 -11.18 -8.75 32.99
CA LEU A 79 -10.96 -7.31 33.02
C LEU A 79 -12.29 -6.54 33.06
N ASN A 80 -13.31 -6.97 32.31
CA ASN A 80 -14.63 -6.33 32.31
C ASN A 80 -15.32 -6.32 33.68
N GLN A 81 -14.99 -7.23 34.60
CA GLN A 81 -15.50 -7.21 35.98
C GLN A 81 -14.90 -6.07 36.83
N ARG A 82 -13.79 -5.48 36.38
CA ARG A 82 -13.03 -4.43 37.10
C ARG A 82 -13.18 -3.06 36.44
N LEU A 83 -13.60 -3.02 35.18
CA LEU A 83 -13.74 -1.79 34.42
C LEU A 83 -15.06 -1.05 34.76
N PRO A 84 -15.05 0.30 34.74
CA PRO A 84 -16.27 1.09 34.84
C PRO A 84 -17.23 0.77 33.68
N GLN A 85 -18.52 1.06 33.83
CA GLN A 85 -19.55 0.65 32.86
C GLN A 85 -19.38 1.25 31.46
N ASP A 86 -18.69 2.39 31.38
CA ASP A 86 -18.40 3.13 30.17
C ASP A 86 -17.12 2.66 29.44
N ILE A 87 -16.47 1.57 29.89
CA ILE A 87 -15.35 0.93 29.18
C ILE A 87 -15.55 -0.59 29.14
N ARG A 88 -15.49 -1.20 27.95
CA ARG A 88 -15.63 -2.64 27.76
C ARG A 88 -14.59 -3.20 26.81
N ILE A 89 -14.03 -4.34 27.17
CA ILE A 89 -13.20 -5.16 26.28
C ILE A 89 -14.13 -6.13 25.54
N LEU A 90 -14.19 -5.99 24.22
CA LEU A 90 -15.02 -6.83 23.36
C LEU A 90 -14.34 -8.15 23.01
N LYS A 91 -13.01 -8.14 22.87
CA LYS A 91 -12.19 -9.30 22.53
C LYS A 91 -10.79 -9.12 23.08
N SER A 92 -10.14 -10.22 23.47
CA SER A 92 -8.70 -10.27 23.70
C SER A 92 -8.11 -11.52 23.05
N GLU A 93 -6.89 -11.42 22.51
CA GLU A 93 -6.21 -12.53 21.84
C GLU A 93 -4.69 -12.36 21.90
N GLU A 94 -3.95 -13.46 21.82
CA GLU A 94 -2.49 -13.43 21.68
C GLU A 94 -2.12 -13.10 20.23
N VAL A 95 -1.13 -12.23 20.06
CA VAL A 95 -0.60 -11.82 18.75
C VAL A 95 0.93 -11.98 18.73
N ALA A 96 1.53 -11.87 17.55
CA ALA A 96 2.97 -11.97 17.40
C ALA A 96 3.71 -10.96 18.33
N PRO A 97 4.87 -11.33 18.91
CA PRO A 97 5.60 -10.48 19.85
C PRO A 97 6.03 -9.10 19.29
N ASP A 98 6.11 -8.96 17.98
CA ASP A 98 6.47 -7.74 17.26
C ASP A 98 5.26 -6.99 16.68
N TRP A 99 4.05 -7.56 16.78
CA TRP A 99 2.83 -6.92 16.29
C TRP A 99 2.58 -5.60 17.01
N HIS A 100 2.31 -4.54 16.23
CA HIS A 100 2.07 -3.21 16.77
C HIS A 100 0.91 -2.52 16.04
N PRO A 101 -0.13 -2.05 16.75
CA PRO A 101 -1.39 -1.62 16.14
C PRO A 101 -1.28 -0.37 15.25
N ARG A 102 -0.20 0.41 15.38
CA ARG A 102 0.05 1.59 14.54
C ARG A 102 1.02 1.32 13.37
N LYS A 103 1.64 0.15 13.33
CA LYS A 103 2.63 -0.22 12.29
C LYS A 103 2.05 -1.19 11.26
N CYS A 104 0.98 -1.91 11.58
CA CYS A 104 0.24 -2.72 10.61
C CYS A 104 -0.70 -1.84 9.77
N ASN A 105 -0.92 -2.22 8.50
CA ASN A 105 -1.90 -1.54 7.65
C ASN A 105 -3.31 -1.82 8.19
N CYS A 106 -4.13 -0.78 8.29
CA CYS A 106 -5.50 -0.94 8.70
C CYS A 106 -6.40 0.11 8.05
N THR A 107 -7.66 -0.26 7.87
CA THR A 107 -8.75 0.66 7.56
C THR A 107 -9.38 1.10 8.87
N LYS A 108 -9.45 2.41 9.09
CA LYS A 108 -10.13 3.00 10.24
C LYS A 108 -11.48 3.53 9.80
N THR A 109 -12.53 3.17 10.53
CA THR A 109 -13.90 3.64 10.26
C THR A 109 -14.40 4.49 11.41
N TYR A 110 -14.87 5.70 11.10
CA TYR A 110 -15.53 6.59 12.06
C TYR A 110 -16.96 6.89 11.61
N GLU A 111 -17.81 7.18 12.59
CA GLU A 111 -19.12 7.76 12.38
C GLU A 111 -19.23 9.09 13.11
N TYR A 112 -19.81 10.07 12.43
CA TYR A 112 -20.26 11.31 13.04
C TYR A 112 -21.78 11.44 12.92
N LYS A 113 -22.47 11.49 14.07
CA LYS A 113 -23.93 11.56 14.14
C LYS A 113 -24.40 12.99 14.40
N ILE A 114 -25.37 13.44 13.61
CA ILE A 114 -26.00 14.76 13.71
C ILE A 114 -27.49 14.57 13.91
N LEU A 115 -28.00 15.03 15.05
CA LEU A 115 -29.44 15.09 15.32
C LEU A 115 -29.99 16.38 14.70
N ASN A 116 -30.62 16.26 13.54
CA ASN A 116 -31.09 17.38 12.73
C ASN A 116 -32.60 17.63 12.87
N ARG A 117 -32.98 18.41 13.88
CA ARG A 117 -34.38 18.72 14.24
C ARG A 117 -34.47 20.01 15.05
N LYS A 118 -35.67 20.54 15.29
CA LYS A 118 -35.84 21.86 15.96
C LYS A 118 -35.52 21.87 17.46
N ILE A 119 -35.69 20.75 18.14
CA ILE A 119 -35.52 20.65 19.60
C ILE A 119 -34.64 19.44 19.90
N ASP A 120 -33.63 19.63 20.73
CA ASP A 120 -32.69 18.58 21.11
C ASP A 120 -33.37 17.44 21.90
N MET A 121 -32.77 16.25 21.89
CA MET A 121 -33.28 15.07 22.60
C MET A 121 -32.32 14.67 23.73
N PRO A 122 -32.76 14.73 25.00
CA PRO A 122 -31.90 14.42 26.14
C PRO A 122 -31.23 13.05 26.08
N THR A 123 -31.90 12.04 25.51
CA THR A 123 -31.38 10.67 25.37
C THR A 123 -30.30 10.52 24.30
N LEU A 124 -30.18 11.47 23.36
CA LEU A 124 -29.22 11.45 22.26
C LEU A 124 -28.07 12.44 22.45
N ARG A 125 -28.14 13.27 23.51
CA ARG A 125 -27.24 14.42 23.74
C ARG A 125 -25.76 14.08 23.82
N LEU A 126 -25.43 12.84 24.20
CA LEU A 126 -24.07 12.35 24.40
C LEU A 126 -23.46 11.75 23.15
N TYR A 127 -24.27 11.21 22.23
CA TYR A 127 -23.79 10.42 21.08
C TYR A 127 -24.15 11.06 19.73
N SER A 128 -24.53 12.34 19.75
CA SER A 128 -24.88 13.10 18.56
C SER A 128 -24.62 14.59 18.73
N HIS A 129 -24.38 15.27 17.61
CA HIS A 129 -24.34 16.71 17.51
C HIS A 129 -25.73 17.26 17.16
N PHE A 130 -26.30 18.08 18.03
CA PHE A 130 -27.58 18.72 17.75
C PHE A 130 -27.42 19.87 16.75
N CYS A 131 -28.23 19.88 15.69
CA CYS A 131 -28.31 20.97 14.72
C CYS A 131 -29.77 21.32 14.41
N TYR A 132 -30.18 22.55 14.75
CA TYR A 132 -31.56 23.02 14.55
C TYR A 132 -31.85 23.60 13.16
N PHE A 133 -30.80 23.90 12.39
CA PHE A 133 -30.91 24.33 11.00
C PHE A 133 -31.16 23.10 10.11
N PRO A 134 -32.16 23.12 9.21
CA PRO A 134 -32.31 22.06 8.23
C PRO A 134 -31.03 21.89 7.42
N LEU A 135 -30.57 20.65 7.25
CA LEU A 135 -29.41 20.31 6.43
C LEU A 135 -29.85 19.66 5.12
N ASP A 136 -29.35 20.17 4.01
CA ASP A 136 -29.47 19.56 2.69
C ASP A 136 -28.48 18.40 2.56
N VAL A 137 -29.00 17.18 2.69
CA VAL A 137 -28.20 15.95 2.70
C VAL A 137 -27.61 15.66 1.31
N GLU A 138 -28.31 16.01 0.23
CA GLU A 138 -27.83 15.73 -1.12
C GLU A 138 -26.61 16.59 -1.44
N LYS A 139 -26.62 17.88 -1.06
CA LYS A 139 -25.42 18.73 -1.15
C LYS A 139 -24.27 18.22 -0.29
N MET A 140 -24.54 17.70 0.90
CA MET A 140 -23.51 17.09 1.74
C MET A 140 -22.89 15.87 1.07
N LYS A 141 -23.70 15.01 0.42
CA LYS A 141 -23.22 13.86 -0.36
C LYS A 141 -22.39 14.30 -1.57
N GLU A 142 -22.81 15.33 -2.28
CA GLU A 142 -22.03 15.88 -3.40
C GLU A 142 -20.66 16.38 -2.94
N ALA A 143 -20.62 17.15 -1.85
CA ALA A 143 -19.38 17.64 -1.25
C ALA A 143 -18.46 16.51 -0.75
N ALA A 144 -19.04 15.44 -0.21
CA ALA A 144 -18.30 14.29 0.28
C ALA A 144 -17.46 13.61 -0.81
N LYS A 145 -17.95 13.59 -2.07
CA LYS A 145 -17.25 12.95 -3.19
C LYS A 145 -15.87 13.54 -3.46
N TYR A 146 -15.70 14.85 -3.27
CA TYR A 146 -14.40 15.52 -3.46
C TYR A 146 -13.34 15.09 -2.44
N LEU A 147 -13.75 14.56 -1.29
CA LEU A 147 -12.83 14.10 -0.23
C LEU A 147 -12.40 12.64 -0.40
N VAL A 148 -13.09 11.85 -1.21
CA VAL A 148 -12.72 10.44 -1.46
C VAL A 148 -11.45 10.39 -2.33
N GLY A 149 -10.53 9.48 -2.01
CA GLY A 149 -9.24 9.35 -2.69
C GLY A 149 -8.05 9.79 -1.83
N GLU A 150 -6.87 9.88 -2.47
CA GLU A 150 -5.62 10.29 -1.83
C GLU A 150 -5.41 11.80 -2.00
N HIS A 151 -5.38 12.54 -0.89
CA HIS A 151 -5.25 14.00 -0.90
C HIS A 151 -4.36 14.48 0.24
N ASP A 152 -3.79 15.69 0.08
CA ASP A 152 -3.20 16.42 1.19
C ASP A 152 -4.32 17.04 2.05
N PHE A 153 -4.56 16.47 3.23
CA PHE A 153 -5.61 16.91 4.14
C PHE A 153 -5.16 17.99 5.13
N ARG A 154 -4.13 18.78 4.80
CA ARG A 154 -3.64 19.87 5.65
C ARG A 154 -4.74 20.86 6.05
N SER A 155 -5.67 21.20 5.14
CA SER A 155 -6.83 22.05 5.46
C SER A 155 -7.77 21.44 6.49
N PHE A 156 -7.78 20.11 6.58
CA PHE A 156 -8.59 19.34 7.53
C PHE A 156 -7.75 18.88 8.73
N CYS A 157 -6.68 19.60 9.09
CA CYS A 157 -5.85 19.26 10.23
C CYS A 157 -5.63 20.46 11.15
N THR A 158 -5.69 20.24 12.46
CA THR A 158 -5.22 21.24 13.42
C THR A 158 -3.69 21.20 13.52
N VAL A 159 -3.02 22.32 13.27
CA VAL A 159 -1.54 22.50 13.16
C VAL A 159 -0.74 22.08 14.41
N ARG A 160 -1.39 21.69 15.50
CA ARG A 160 -0.73 21.18 16.73
C ARG A 160 -0.20 19.73 16.60
N GLY A 161 -0.25 19.14 15.41
CA GLY A 161 0.04 17.72 15.18
C GLY A 161 1.53 17.40 15.00
N GLN A 162 1.96 16.28 15.56
CA GLN A 162 3.27 15.63 15.31
C GLN A 162 3.29 14.84 13.97
N ALA A 163 2.31 15.05 13.09
CA ALA A 163 2.22 14.27 11.87
C ALA A 163 3.30 14.75 10.89
N GLU A 164 4.23 13.86 10.54
CA GLU A 164 5.29 14.13 9.56
C GLU A 164 4.74 14.37 8.14
N GLU A 165 3.53 13.89 7.87
CA GLU A 165 2.88 13.90 6.56
C GLU A 165 1.36 14.08 6.71
N THR A 166 0.77 14.95 5.88
CA THR A 166 -0.65 15.32 5.86
C THR A 166 -1.44 14.64 4.73
N VAL A 167 -0.78 13.91 3.84
CA VAL A 167 -1.46 13.09 2.83
C VAL A 167 -2.09 11.85 3.45
N ARG A 168 -3.39 11.63 3.20
CA ARG A 168 -4.14 10.43 3.59
C ARG A 168 -5.01 9.96 2.44
N THR A 169 -5.46 8.71 2.54
CA THR A 169 -6.44 8.13 1.61
C THR A 169 -7.74 7.86 2.33
N ILE A 170 -8.82 8.47 1.86
CA ILE A 170 -10.21 8.14 2.23
C ILE A 170 -10.72 7.13 1.19
N TYR A 171 -11.14 5.95 1.66
CA TYR A 171 -11.69 4.89 0.82
C TYR A 171 -13.18 5.08 0.57
N SER A 172 -13.92 5.53 1.58
CA SER A 172 -15.34 5.87 1.46
C SER A 172 -15.72 7.00 2.42
N LEU A 173 -16.70 7.81 2.01
CA LEU A 173 -17.31 8.85 2.81
C LEU A 173 -18.78 8.97 2.44
N ASP A 174 -19.63 8.41 3.29
CA ASP A 174 -21.07 8.27 3.06
C ASP A 174 -21.83 9.20 4.00
N VAL A 175 -22.86 9.87 3.48
CA VAL A 175 -23.76 10.72 4.26
C VAL A 175 -25.19 10.23 4.08
N GLU A 176 -25.79 9.74 5.15
CA GLU A 176 -27.14 9.17 5.13
C GLU A 176 -28.04 9.84 6.16
N LYS A 177 -29.35 9.88 5.87
CA LYS A 177 -30.35 10.39 6.80
C LYS A 177 -31.41 9.35 7.07
N SER A 178 -31.66 9.08 8.35
CA SER A 178 -32.73 8.21 8.84
C SER A 178 -33.55 8.94 9.89
N GLY A 179 -34.79 9.30 9.54
CA GLY A 179 -35.60 10.21 10.34
C GLY A 179 -34.89 11.55 10.55
N ASP A 180 -34.72 11.93 11.82
CA ASP A 180 -34.00 13.16 12.22
C ASP A 180 -32.48 12.98 12.32
N MET A 181 -31.96 11.76 12.21
CA MET A 181 -30.54 11.49 12.38
C MET A 181 -29.82 11.49 11.03
N ILE A 182 -28.76 12.29 10.92
CA ILE A 182 -27.82 12.25 9.80
C ILE A 182 -26.53 11.58 10.29
N THR A 183 -26.06 10.58 9.56
CA THR A 183 -24.82 9.85 9.86
C THR A 183 -23.82 10.11 8.74
N ILE A 184 -22.63 10.61 9.11
CA ILE A 184 -21.47 10.70 8.23
C ILE A 184 -20.56 9.54 8.58
N ARG A 185 -20.42 8.55 7.71
CA ARG A 185 -19.52 7.40 7.90
C ARG A 185 -18.31 7.57 6.99
N ILE A 186 -17.12 7.47 7.57
CA ILE A 186 -15.84 7.68 6.85
C ILE A 186 -14.86 6.55 7.13
N SER A 187 -14.31 5.98 6.06
CA SER A 187 -13.34 4.90 6.11
C SER A 187 -12.06 5.30 5.38
N GLY A 188 -10.90 5.06 5.97
CA GLY A 188 -9.62 5.42 5.34
C GLY A 188 -8.38 4.80 5.99
N SER A 189 -7.24 5.06 5.36
CA SER A 189 -5.90 4.62 5.79
C SER A 189 -5.47 5.15 7.17
N GLY A 190 -6.09 6.23 7.62
CA GLY A 190 -5.81 6.91 8.88
C GLY A 190 -6.23 8.36 8.81
N PHE A 191 -6.37 9.01 9.97
CA PHE A 191 -6.87 10.37 10.06
C PHE A 191 -5.92 11.26 10.84
N LEU A 192 -5.79 12.50 10.40
CA LEU A 192 -5.03 13.52 11.10
C LEU A 192 -5.78 14.03 12.34
N TYR A 193 -5.08 14.76 13.19
CA TYR A 193 -5.68 15.34 14.39
C TYR A 193 -6.86 16.25 14.05
N ASN A 194 -8.02 15.99 14.66
CA ASN A 194 -9.34 16.60 14.40
C ASN A 194 -9.94 16.38 12.99
N MET A 195 -9.31 15.61 12.12
CA MET A 195 -9.67 15.57 10.69
C MET A 195 -11.13 15.23 10.42
N VAL A 196 -11.64 14.13 11.00
CA VAL A 196 -13.03 13.70 10.80
C VAL A 196 -14.02 14.76 11.30
N ARG A 197 -13.70 15.46 12.40
CA ARG A 197 -14.55 16.51 12.99
C ARG A 197 -14.53 17.78 12.14
N ILE A 198 -13.41 18.12 11.50
CA ILE A 198 -13.31 19.27 10.59
C ILE A 198 -14.07 18.96 9.29
N ILE A 199 -13.95 17.73 8.78
CA ILE A 199 -14.75 17.26 7.64
C ILE A 199 -16.25 17.37 7.97
N ALA A 200 -16.70 16.80 9.09
CA ALA A 200 -18.10 16.88 9.51
C ALA A 200 -18.59 18.32 9.64
N GLY A 201 -17.77 19.21 10.22
CA GLY A 201 -18.08 20.64 10.32
C GLY A 201 -18.18 21.36 8.99
N THR A 202 -17.34 20.99 8.03
CA THR A 202 -17.36 21.52 6.66
C THR A 202 -18.59 21.03 5.89
N LEU A 203 -18.91 19.75 5.97
CA LEU A 203 -20.12 19.19 5.38
C LEU A 203 -21.39 19.82 5.98
N MET A 204 -21.42 20.09 7.29
CA MET A 204 -22.53 20.84 7.88
C MET A 204 -22.66 22.26 7.29
N LYS A 205 -21.55 22.95 6.98
CA LYS A 205 -21.60 24.27 6.32
C LYS A 205 -22.19 24.18 4.90
N VAL A 206 -21.83 23.14 4.15
CA VAL A 206 -22.45 22.84 2.84
C VAL A 206 -23.94 22.55 3.00
N GLY A 207 -24.31 21.68 3.94
CA GLY A 207 -25.71 21.33 4.20
C GLY A 207 -26.58 22.51 4.64
N MET A 208 -25.99 23.50 5.33
CA MET A 208 -26.66 24.77 5.66
C MET A 208 -26.75 25.76 4.49
N GLY A 209 -26.12 25.45 3.35
CA GLY A 209 -26.04 26.34 2.18
C GLY A 209 -25.04 27.49 2.32
N VAL A 210 -24.12 27.43 3.30
CA VAL A 210 -23.05 28.44 3.48
C VAL A 210 -22.00 28.31 2.39
N TYR A 211 -21.71 27.07 1.98
CA TYR A 211 -20.80 26.76 0.88
C TYR A 211 -21.54 25.95 -0.19
N PRO A 212 -21.24 26.16 -1.47
CA PRO A 212 -21.62 25.19 -2.49
C PRO A 212 -20.75 23.92 -2.37
N PRO A 213 -21.20 22.74 -2.84
CA PRO A 213 -20.45 21.49 -2.71
C PRO A 213 -19.01 21.52 -3.25
N GLU A 214 -18.81 22.14 -4.41
CA GLU A 214 -17.52 22.27 -5.11
C GLU A 214 -16.46 23.06 -4.30
N HIS A 215 -16.89 23.90 -3.35
CA HIS A 215 -15.98 24.63 -2.47
C HIS A 215 -15.13 23.69 -1.59
N VAL A 216 -15.56 22.43 -1.38
CA VAL A 216 -14.76 21.45 -0.65
C VAL A 216 -13.47 21.09 -1.38
N GLU A 217 -13.48 21.07 -2.72
CA GLU A 217 -12.25 20.88 -3.50
C GLU A 217 -11.31 22.09 -3.35
N GLU A 218 -11.85 23.30 -3.38
CA GLU A 218 -11.06 24.53 -3.14
C GLU A 218 -10.41 24.53 -1.75
N ILE A 219 -11.12 24.03 -0.74
CA ILE A 219 -10.58 23.87 0.61
C ILE A 219 -9.43 22.87 0.62
N LEU A 220 -9.53 21.73 -0.09
CA LEU A 220 -8.42 20.77 -0.20
C LEU A 220 -7.19 21.43 -0.83
N ASP A 221 -7.39 22.17 -1.92
CA ASP A 221 -6.30 22.83 -2.65
C ASP A 221 -5.62 23.94 -1.87
N ALA A 222 -6.38 24.66 -1.04
CA ALA A 222 -5.85 25.75 -0.23
C ALA A 222 -4.76 25.28 0.75
N ARG A 223 -4.80 24.01 1.20
CA ARG A 223 -3.91 23.43 2.22
C ARG A 223 -3.78 24.32 3.47
N ASP A 224 -4.86 25.02 3.78
CA ASP A 224 -4.97 25.98 4.86
C ASP A 224 -6.17 25.61 5.74
N ARG A 225 -5.89 25.39 7.03
CA ARG A 225 -6.91 25.07 8.02
C ARG A 225 -7.97 26.16 8.10
N GLN A 226 -7.64 27.42 7.84
CA GLN A 226 -8.62 28.52 7.92
C GLN A 226 -9.69 28.46 6.83
N ALA A 227 -9.43 27.80 5.71
CA ALA A 227 -10.41 27.60 4.64
C ALA A 227 -11.51 26.60 5.04
N ALA A 228 -11.18 25.61 5.87
CA ALA A 228 -12.12 24.57 6.27
C ALA A 228 -13.13 25.03 7.33
N GLY A 229 -14.24 24.29 7.44
CA GLY A 229 -15.27 24.55 8.43
C GLY A 229 -14.78 24.47 9.89
N GLN A 230 -15.68 24.85 10.80
CA GLN A 230 -15.42 24.74 12.24
C GLN A 230 -15.17 23.28 12.64
N THR A 231 -14.35 23.04 13.65
CA THR A 231 -14.18 21.69 14.19
C THR A 231 -15.48 21.28 14.93
N ALA A 232 -16.15 20.23 14.45
CA ALA A 232 -17.38 19.75 15.05
C ALA A 232 -17.15 19.22 16.49
N LEU A 233 -18.21 19.14 17.30
CA LEU A 233 -18.09 18.71 18.70
C LEU A 233 -17.72 17.22 18.81
N PRO A 234 -16.90 16.81 19.79
CA PRO A 234 -16.38 15.44 19.87
C PRO A 234 -17.47 14.39 20.15
N LYS A 235 -18.52 14.77 20.90
CA LYS A 235 -19.66 13.91 21.29
C LYS A 235 -20.48 13.32 20.13
N GLY A 236 -20.30 13.84 18.91
CA GLY A 236 -20.92 13.27 17.72
C GLY A 236 -20.09 12.15 17.09
N LEU A 237 -18.81 12.04 17.44
CA LEU A 237 -17.83 11.17 16.79
C LEU A 237 -17.64 9.87 17.57
N THR A 238 -17.72 8.75 16.85
CA THR A 238 -17.41 7.41 17.35
C THR A 238 -16.43 6.71 16.41
N LEU A 239 -15.35 6.16 16.95
CA LEU A 239 -14.48 5.20 16.25
C LEU A 239 -15.17 3.84 16.20
N ILE A 240 -15.62 3.42 15.02
CA ILE A 240 -16.39 2.18 14.83
C ILE A 240 -15.47 0.96 14.78
N SER A 241 -14.47 0.96 13.91
CA SER A 241 -13.61 -0.21 13.70
C SER A 241 -12.17 0.17 13.30
N LEU A 242 -11.26 -0.77 13.56
CA LEU A 242 -9.96 -0.86 12.91
C LEU A 242 -9.80 -2.25 12.30
N ASP A 243 -9.81 -2.30 10.98
CA ASP A 243 -9.74 -3.53 10.20
C ASP A 243 -8.32 -3.69 9.64
N TYR A 244 -7.55 -4.63 10.18
CA TYR A 244 -6.14 -4.83 9.83
C TYR A 244 -6.00 -5.73 8.60
N GLU A 245 -5.10 -5.37 7.68
CA GLU A 245 -4.75 -6.23 6.55
C GLU A 245 -4.02 -7.49 7.06
N THR A 246 -4.47 -8.67 6.60
CA THR A 246 -3.83 -9.96 6.89
C THR A 246 -2.75 -10.30 5.88
N GLU A 247 -2.92 -9.83 4.65
CA GLU A 247 -2.00 -10.02 3.53
C GLU A 247 -1.75 -8.69 2.84
N LEU A 248 -0.51 -8.50 2.39
CA LEU A 248 -0.10 -7.29 1.70
C LEU A 248 -0.63 -7.33 0.27
N LYS A 249 -1.34 -6.27 -0.15
CA LYS A 249 -1.76 -6.14 -1.55
C LYS A 249 -0.53 -6.13 -2.47
N PRO A 250 -0.50 -6.92 -3.56
CA PRO A 250 0.67 -6.98 -4.43
C PRO A 250 1.00 -5.65 -5.13
N GLU A 251 -0.01 -4.79 -5.33
CA GLU A 251 0.14 -3.45 -5.90
C GLU A 251 -0.78 -2.44 -5.18
N ILE A 252 -0.29 -1.21 -5.03
CA ILE A 252 -1.05 -0.04 -4.59
C ILE A 252 -0.97 1.02 -5.69
N VAL A 253 -2.11 1.60 -6.05
CA VAL A 253 -2.19 2.71 -7.01
C VAL A 253 -2.67 3.95 -6.26
N GLY A 254 -1.95 5.05 -6.41
CA GLY A 254 -2.36 6.35 -5.88
C GLY A 254 -2.45 7.36 -7.02
N GLU A 255 -3.61 8.02 -7.15
CA GLU A 255 -3.89 8.98 -8.21
C GLU A 255 -4.76 10.12 -7.72
N ASN A 256 -4.38 11.34 -8.07
CA ASN A 256 -5.19 12.55 -7.97
C ASN A 256 -4.74 13.55 -9.04
N LYS A 257 -5.23 14.80 -8.99
CA LYS A 257 -4.84 15.81 -9.98
C LYS A 257 -3.36 16.21 -9.97
N TYR A 258 -2.62 15.94 -8.90
CA TYR A 258 -1.22 16.31 -8.75
C TYR A 258 -0.25 15.17 -9.06
N TRP A 259 -0.65 13.91 -8.83
CA TRP A 259 0.22 12.75 -9.06
C TRP A 259 -0.54 11.49 -9.48
N LYS A 260 0.22 10.55 -10.05
CA LYS A 260 -0.17 9.17 -10.34
C LYS A 260 1.05 8.27 -10.15
N TYR A 261 0.93 7.25 -9.31
CA TYR A 261 1.99 6.29 -9.06
C TYR A 261 1.44 4.88 -8.85
N ARG A 262 2.33 3.90 -8.99
CA ARG A 262 2.10 2.49 -8.64
C ARG A 262 3.22 2.02 -7.72
N LEU A 263 2.86 1.46 -6.58
CA LEU A 263 3.78 0.80 -5.66
C LEU A 263 3.54 -0.71 -5.76
N ILE A 264 4.46 -1.40 -6.42
CA ILE A 264 4.47 -2.85 -6.57
C ILE A 264 5.25 -3.43 -5.38
N GLN A 265 4.60 -4.28 -4.61
CA GLN A 265 5.13 -4.82 -3.36
C GLN A 265 4.91 -6.33 -3.21
N GLY A 266 4.50 -7.03 -4.29
CA GLY A 266 4.46 -8.50 -4.32
C GLY A 266 5.82 -9.14 -4.01
N GLU A 267 6.92 -8.45 -4.31
CA GLU A 267 8.29 -8.93 -4.05
C GLU A 267 8.79 -8.65 -2.61
N VAL A 268 7.96 -8.05 -1.75
CA VAL A 268 8.36 -7.73 -0.37
C VAL A 268 8.54 -9.01 0.45
N GLY A 269 7.61 -9.96 0.36
CA GLY A 269 7.75 -11.24 1.04
C GLY A 269 8.92 -12.08 0.50
N PRO A 270 8.95 -12.40 -0.82
CA PRO A 270 9.96 -13.27 -1.40
C PRO A 270 11.38 -12.69 -1.44
N LYS A 271 11.53 -11.41 -1.77
CA LYS A 271 12.84 -10.78 -2.04
C LYS A 271 13.16 -9.64 -1.06
N GLY A 272 12.18 -9.12 -0.33
CA GLY A 272 12.34 -7.89 0.46
C GLY A 272 12.49 -6.65 -0.43
N LYS A 273 11.92 -6.67 -1.64
CA LYS A 273 12.03 -5.57 -2.62
C LYS A 273 10.66 -5.00 -2.93
N ALA A 274 10.59 -3.68 -3.14
CA ALA A 274 9.42 -3.01 -3.68
C ALA A 274 9.81 -2.09 -4.83
N TYR A 275 8.86 -1.81 -5.73
CA TYR A 275 9.08 -0.99 -6.92
C TYR A 275 8.04 0.13 -6.99
N LEU A 276 8.48 1.38 -6.90
CA LEU A 276 7.67 2.57 -7.09
C LEU A 276 7.84 3.08 -8.52
N VAL A 277 6.75 3.10 -9.27
CA VAL A 277 6.67 3.72 -10.59
C VAL A 277 5.86 5.01 -10.48
N ILE A 278 6.52 6.14 -10.69
CA ILE A 278 5.87 7.46 -10.75
C ILE A 278 5.52 7.71 -12.21
N GLU A 279 4.23 7.70 -12.54
CA GLU A 279 3.72 7.94 -13.89
C GLU A 279 3.57 9.43 -14.19
N ARG A 280 3.16 10.19 -13.18
CA ARG A 280 2.99 11.65 -13.22
C ARG A 280 3.11 12.23 -11.81
N CYS A 281 3.74 13.38 -11.65
CA CYS A 281 3.81 14.10 -10.39
C CYS A 281 4.22 15.55 -10.65
N VAL A 282 3.44 16.53 -10.19
CA VAL A 282 3.87 17.93 -10.28
C VAL A 282 5.13 18.16 -9.44
N LYS A 283 5.95 19.14 -9.83
CA LYS A 283 7.29 19.37 -9.26
C LYS A 283 7.26 19.57 -7.74
N GLU A 284 6.24 20.26 -7.25
CA GLU A 284 6.06 20.65 -5.85
C GLU A 284 5.75 19.44 -4.96
N GLU A 285 5.14 18.39 -5.51
CA GLU A 285 4.75 17.18 -4.78
C GLU A 285 5.80 16.06 -4.85
N PHE A 286 6.78 16.18 -5.76
CA PHE A 286 7.68 15.09 -6.10
C PHE A 286 8.47 14.54 -4.91
N ASP A 287 9.14 15.41 -4.16
CA ASP A 287 9.97 15.00 -3.02
C ASP A 287 9.11 14.36 -1.90
N GLY A 288 7.91 14.92 -1.67
CA GLY A 288 6.96 14.42 -0.68
C GLY A 288 6.40 13.04 -1.05
N LEU A 289 5.94 12.88 -2.29
CA LEU A 289 5.47 11.60 -2.81
C LEU A 289 6.57 10.53 -2.74
N LEU A 290 7.76 10.86 -3.23
CA LEU A 290 8.90 9.94 -3.22
C LEU A 290 9.22 9.47 -1.80
N THR A 291 9.29 10.38 -0.84
CA THR A 291 9.56 10.07 0.57
C THR A 291 8.44 9.22 1.17
N ARG A 292 7.18 9.65 1.02
CA ARG A 292 6.00 9.02 1.62
C ARG A 292 5.80 7.58 1.14
N VAL A 293 5.80 7.38 -0.18
CA VAL A 293 5.51 6.05 -0.75
C VAL A 293 6.68 5.09 -0.53
N THR A 294 7.92 5.59 -0.53
CA THR A 294 9.08 4.80 -0.11
C THR A 294 8.97 4.39 1.36
N HIS A 295 8.58 5.31 2.24
CA HIS A 295 8.38 5.01 3.65
C HIS A 295 7.30 3.94 3.87
N GLN A 296 6.20 4.03 3.13
CA GLN A 296 5.14 3.02 3.14
C GLN A 296 5.67 1.63 2.74
N ALA A 297 6.45 1.54 1.66
CA ALA A 297 7.05 0.28 1.22
C ALA A 297 7.98 -0.33 2.28
N VAL A 298 8.82 0.48 2.91
CA VAL A 298 9.73 0.05 3.99
C VAL A 298 8.93 -0.44 5.21
N ARG A 299 7.89 0.29 5.61
CA ARG A 299 6.99 -0.11 6.69
C ARG A 299 6.28 -1.45 6.39
N ASN A 300 5.98 -1.71 5.13
CA ASN A 300 5.40 -2.98 4.68
C ASN A 300 6.41 -4.13 4.62
N GLY A 301 7.69 -3.88 4.90
CA GLY A 301 8.75 -4.89 5.00
C GLY A 301 9.82 -4.81 3.90
N ALA A 302 9.74 -3.85 2.99
CA ALA A 302 10.76 -3.69 1.94
C ALA A 302 12.11 -3.29 2.57
N ARG A 303 13.17 -4.05 2.24
CA ARG A 303 14.57 -3.75 2.58
C ARG A 303 15.23 -2.86 1.54
N GLU A 304 14.74 -2.93 0.31
CA GLU A 304 15.16 -2.11 -0.81
C GLU A 304 13.93 -1.63 -1.58
N VAL A 305 13.87 -0.33 -1.88
CA VAL A 305 12.83 0.25 -2.73
C VAL A 305 13.48 0.79 -3.99
N TYR A 306 13.04 0.28 -5.14
CA TYR A 306 13.46 0.71 -6.46
C TYR A 306 12.45 1.72 -6.99
N VAL A 307 12.91 2.83 -7.55
CA VAL A 307 12.06 3.93 -8.01
C VAL A 307 12.36 4.26 -9.46
N CYS A 308 11.30 4.37 -10.26
CA CYS A 308 11.32 4.82 -11.64
C CYS A 308 10.39 6.00 -11.81
N ASP A 309 10.90 7.09 -12.38
CA ASP A 309 10.13 8.26 -12.77
C ASP A 309 9.97 8.27 -14.29
N ARG A 310 8.74 8.05 -14.76
CA ARG A 310 8.41 7.97 -16.19
C ARG A 310 8.04 9.31 -16.81
N GLU A 311 7.75 10.32 -16.00
CA GLU A 311 7.32 11.62 -16.50
C GLU A 311 8.50 12.50 -16.89
N LYS A 312 9.55 12.55 -16.07
CA LYS A 312 10.70 13.42 -16.33
C LYS A 312 12.01 12.85 -15.82
N GLU A 313 12.96 12.62 -16.73
CA GLU A 313 14.30 12.19 -16.36
C GLU A 313 15.03 13.22 -15.47
N GLY A 314 15.86 12.71 -14.54
CA GLY A 314 16.79 13.51 -13.76
C GLY A 314 16.22 14.20 -12.51
N ARG A 315 14.93 13.97 -12.16
CA ARG A 315 14.36 14.47 -10.89
C ARG A 315 14.91 13.76 -9.64
N ILE A 316 15.25 12.49 -9.77
CA ILE A 316 15.93 11.72 -8.72
C ILE A 316 17.43 11.95 -8.85
N GLN A 317 18.04 12.52 -7.81
CA GLN A 317 19.45 12.90 -7.79
C GLN A 317 20.23 12.03 -6.81
N THR A 318 21.26 11.36 -7.32
CA THR A 318 22.20 10.57 -6.51
C THR A 318 22.83 11.43 -5.40
N GLY A 319 22.82 10.92 -4.18
CA GLY A 319 23.35 11.64 -3.01
C GLY A 319 22.45 12.72 -2.39
N LYS A 320 21.34 13.12 -3.04
CA LYS A 320 20.34 14.02 -2.43
C LYS A 320 19.51 13.26 -1.39
N ASN A 321 19.22 13.91 -0.26
CA ASN A 321 18.28 13.40 0.73
C ASN A 321 16.84 13.75 0.35
N TYR A 322 15.95 12.77 0.48
CA TYR A 322 14.50 12.89 0.33
C TYR A 322 13.88 12.40 1.65
N GLY A 323 13.66 13.34 2.57
CA GLY A 323 13.36 13.02 3.96
C GLY A 323 14.48 12.17 4.59
N TYR A 324 14.12 10.96 5.02
CA TYR A 324 15.06 9.99 5.61
C TYR A 324 15.83 9.16 4.57
N TYR A 325 15.42 9.19 3.30
CA TYR A 325 15.91 8.31 2.25
C TYR A 325 16.91 8.98 1.31
N ARG A 326 17.83 8.18 0.80
CA ARG A 326 18.68 8.53 -0.35
C ARG A 326 18.53 7.48 -1.42
N PHE A 327 18.70 7.91 -2.67
CA PHE A 327 18.60 7.03 -3.83
C PHE A 327 19.87 7.12 -4.66
N ASP A 328 20.45 5.98 -4.99
CA ASP A 328 21.57 5.88 -5.92
C ASP A 328 21.11 5.19 -7.21
N TYR A 329 21.80 5.48 -8.32
CA TYR A 329 21.52 4.82 -9.59
C TYR A 329 21.66 3.30 -9.44
N ALA A 330 20.66 2.56 -9.88
CA ALA A 330 20.69 1.10 -9.85
C ALA A 330 20.97 0.52 -11.25
N HIS A 331 20.07 0.78 -12.19
CA HIS A 331 20.13 0.27 -13.55
C HIS A 331 19.14 0.99 -14.46
N SER A 332 19.33 0.83 -15.76
CA SER A 332 18.41 1.25 -16.81
C SER A 332 17.99 0.03 -17.63
N PHE A 333 16.71 -0.05 -17.97
CA PHE A 333 16.25 -1.02 -18.97
C PHE A 333 16.30 -0.39 -20.35
N VAL A 334 16.91 -1.09 -21.29
CA VAL A 334 16.96 -0.72 -22.71
C VAL A 334 16.11 -1.70 -23.49
N LYS A 335 15.21 -1.18 -24.32
CA LYS A 335 14.56 -1.98 -25.36
C LYS A 335 15.56 -2.20 -26.48
N MET A 336 15.82 -3.46 -26.76
CA MET A 336 16.61 -3.88 -27.90
C MET A 336 15.74 -4.63 -28.90
N GLY A 337 16.10 -4.59 -30.18
CA GLY A 337 15.40 -5.35 -31.21
C GLY A 337 16.28 -5.69 -32.40
N CYS A 338 15.83 -6.68 -33.17
CA CYS A 338 16.43 -7.08 -34.44
C CYS A 338 15.35 -7.66 -35.36
N GLN A 339 15.68 -7.79 -36.65
CA GLN A 339 14.87 -8.62 -37.55
C GLN A 339 15.17 -10.10 -37.24
N ALA A 340 14.14 -10.93 -37.14
CA ALA A 340 14.28 -12.34 -36.81
C ALA A 340 15.14 -13.08 -37.85
N GLU A 341 14.99 -12.75 -39.13
CA GLU A 341 15.79 -13.31 -40.24
C GLU A 341 17.27 -12.90 -40.20
N GLN A 342 17.58 -11.78 -39.53
CA GLN A 342 18.93 -11.22 -39.45
C GLN A 342 19.60 -11.56 -38.11
N LEU A 343 18.96 -12.40 -37.28
CA LEU A 343 19.51 -12.80 -36.00
C LEU A 343 20.83 -13.56 -36.20
N ASN A 344 21.91 -13.01 -35.65
CA ASN A 344 23.24 -13.58 -35.73
C ASN A 344 23.49 -14.56 -34.56
N ALA A 345 22.68 -15.62 -34.47
CA ALA A 345 22.76 -16.61 -33.41
C ALA A 345 23.07 -18.00 -33.98
N ALA A 346 24.06 -18.69 -33.41
CA ALA A 346 24.40 -20.05 -33.82
C ALA A 346 23.38 -21.07 -33.31
N ALA A 347 22.62 -21.68 -34.22
CA ALA A 347 21.79 -22.85 -33.93
C ALA A 347 22.66 -24.06 -33.52
N ARG A 348 22.08 -24.96 -32.74
CA ARG A 348 22.74 -26.20 -32.29
C ARG A 348 21.76 -27.36 -32.40
N GLU A 349 22.19 -28.45 -33.01
CA GLU A 349 21.35 -29.66 -33.17
C GLU A 349 20.94 -30.29 -31.83
N ASP A 350 21.72 -30.10 -30.77
CA ASP A 350 21.42 -30.64 -29.45
C ASP A 350 20.57 -29.71 -28.58
N VAL A 351 20.07 -28.60 -29.11
CA VAL A 351 19.24 -27.62 -28.39
C VAL A 351 17.89 -27.46 -29.08
N SER A 352 16.81 -27.45 -28.31
CA SER A 352 15.45 -27.22 -28.84
C SER A 352 14.55 -26.51 -27.83
N LEU A 353 13.45 -25.93 -28.32
CA LEU A 353 12.38 -25.38 -27.49
C LEU A 353 11.24 -26.39 -27.37
N ARG A 354 10.84 -26.71 -26.14
CA ARG A 354 9.67 -27.56 -25.85
C ARG A 354 8.65 -26.78 -25.05
N ALA A 355 7.40 -26.73 -25.50
CA ALA A 355 6.33 -26.06 -24.76
C ALA A 355 6.20 -26.64 -23.35
N VAL A 356 6.03 -25.76 -22.36
CA VAL A 356 5.81 -26.15 -20.97
C VAL A 356 4.37 -26.61 -20.80
N GLU A 357 4.17 -27.74 -20.14
CA GLU A 357 2.83 -28.24 -19.83
C GLU A 357 2.37 -27.76 -18.44
N ALA A 358 1.05 -27.65 -18.24
CA ALA A 358 0.48 -27.21 -16.95
C ALA A 358 0.88 -28.13 -15.78
N ALA A 359 1.15 -29.41 -16.04
CA ALA A 359 1.63 -30.37 -15.03
C ALA A 359 3.07 -30.07 -14.56
N GLU A 360 3.84 -29.31 -15.34
CA GLU A 360 5.24 -28.96 -15.05
C GLU A 360 5.37 -27.61 -14.34
N ALA A 361 4.23 -26.96 -14.02
CA ALA A 361 4.19 -25.59 -13.52
C ALA A 361 5.06 -25.36 -12.27
N GLN A 362 5.01 -26.28 -11.30
CA GLN A 362 5.80 -26.19 -10.08
C GLN A 362 7.31 -26.22 -10.36
N SER A 363 7.76 -27.14 -11.22
CA SER A 363 9.17 -27.28 -11.60
C SER A 363 9.66 -26.07 -12.39
N PHE A 364 8.83 -25.54 -13.30
CA PHE A 364 9.14 -24.32 -14.04
C PHE A 364 9.28 -23.11 -13.12
N CYS A 365 8.31 -22.88 -12.22
CA CYS A 365 8.35 -21.75 -11.30
C CYS A 365 9.58 -21.82 -10.37
N ASN A 366 9.95 -23.01 -9.90
CA ASN A 366 11.16 -23.20 -9.10
C ASN A 366 12.41 -22.75 -9.84
N LEU A 367 12.57 -23.21 -11.09
CA LEU A 367 13.73 -22.83 -11.90
C LEU A 367 13.71 -21.33 -12.24
N PHE A 368 12.56 -20.83 -12.69
CA PHE A 368 12.38 -19.42 -13.04
C PHE A 368 12.81 -18.51 -11.88
N ASN A 369 12.26 -18.78 -10.69
CA ASN A 369 12.52 -17.99 -9.50
C ASN A 369 13.97 -18.11 -9.03
N GLU A 370 14.62 -19.26 -9.18
CA GLU A 370 16.04 -19.43 -8.89
C GLU A 370 16.91 -18.59 -9.82
N VAL A 371 16.71 -18.72 -11.13
CA VAL A 371 17.52 -18.00 -12.15
C VAL A 371 17.31 -16.49 -12.05
N PHE A 372 16.07 -16.05 -11.80
CA PHE A 372 15.73 -14.64 -11.78
C PHE A 372 15.81 -13.99 -10.39
N PHE A 373 16.15 -14.73 -9.33
CA PHE A 373 16.19 -14.19 -7.96
C PHE A 373 17.01 -12.90 -7.83
N SER A 374 18.17 -12.86 -8.51
CA SER A 374 19.10 -11.73 -8.49
C SER A 374 18.97 -10.78 -9.68
N VAL A 375 18.13 -11.12 -10.66
CA VAL A 375 17.92 -10.29 -11.85
C VAL A 375 17.17 -9.02 -11.43
N PRO A 376 17.64 -7.82 -11.83
CA PRO A 376 16.96 -6.57 -11.48
C PRO A 376 15.51 -6.55 -11.96
N ASN A 377 14.59 -6.09 -11.13
CA ASN A 377 13.15 -5.95 -11.42
C ASN A 377 12.45 -7.24 -11.86
N SER A 378 13.02 -8.42 -11.61
CA SER A 378 12.31 -9.66 -11.87
C SER A 378 11.15 -9.84 -10.89
N ALA A 379 10.00 -10.26 -11.42
CA ALA A 379 8.90 -10.76 -10.60
C ALA A 379 9.20 -12.18 -10.14
N THR A 380 8.63 -12.59 -9.01
CA THR A 380 8.51 -14.00 -8.62
C THR A 380 7.30 -14.57 -9.36
N LEU A 381 7.47 -15.70 -10.04
CA LEU A 381 6.40 -16.37 -10.78
C LEU A 381 5.77 -17.45 -9.92
N THR A 382 4.45 -17.38 -9.74
CA THR A 382 3.64 -18.40 -9.07
C THR A 382 3.06 -19.41 -10.07
N GLU A 383 2.63 -20.57 -9.57
CA GLU A 383 1.96 -21.56 -10.43
C GLU A 383 0.67 -21.04 -11.06
N GLU A 384 -0.08 -20.20 -10.34
CA GLU A 384 -1.35 -19.65 -10.83
C GLU A 384 -1.11 -18.64 -11.96
N GLU A 385 -0.11 -17.77 -11.80
CA GLU A 385 0.32 -16.84 -12.85
C GLU A 385 0.84 -17.60 -14.07
N LEU A 386 1.68 -18.62 -13.87
CA LEU A 386 2.16 -19.44 -14.98
C LEU A 386 1.02 -20.16 -15.71
N LYS A 387 0.06 -20.74 -14.98
CA LYS A 387 -1.12 -21.38 -15.61
C LYS A 387 -1.96 -20.39 -16.41
N THR A 388 -2.07 -19.15 -15.92
CA THR A 388 -2.73 -18.06 -16.65
C THR A 388 -1.98 -17.72 -17.93
N ARG A 389 -0.64 -17.60 -17.87
CA ARG A 389 0.21 -17.38 -19.04
C ARG A 389 0.13 -18.51 -20.06
N LEU A 390 0.15 -19.77 -19.62
CA LEU A 390 0.00 -20.95 -20.48
C LEU A 390 -1.37 -21.02 -21.17
N ALA A 391 -2.39 -20.36 -20.62
CA ALA A 391 -3.71 -20.28 -21.22
C ALA A 391 -3.90 -19.08 -22.16
N CYS A 392 -2.94 -18.14 -22.21
CA CYS A 392 -2.98 -16.95 -23.06
C CYS A 392 -2.46 -17.30 -24.46
N GLU A 393 -3.24 -17.03 -25.51
CA GLU A 393 -2.86 -17.39 -26.88
C GLU A 393 -1.66 -16.58 -27.39
N GLU A 394 -1.50 -15.35 -26.89
CA GLU A 394 -0.40 -14.45 -27.22
C GLU A 394 0.88 -14.73 -26.41
N GLU A 395 0.84 -15.61 -25.40
CA GLU A 395 2.02 -15.98 -24.64
C GLU A 395 2.48 -17.40 -24.97
N SER A 396 3.79 -17.60 -25.03
CA SER A 396 4.37 -18.92 -25.25
C SER A 396 5.51 -19.16 -24.28
N VAL A 397 5.42 -20.28 -23.56
CA VAL A 397 6.37 -20.64 -22.51
C VAL A 397 7.07 -21.93 -22.91
N PHE A 398 8.39 -21.88 -22.99
CA PHE A 398 9.22 -23.00 -23.44
C PHE A 398 10.28 -23.36 -22.41
N TRP A 399 10.52 -24.66 -22.27
CA TRP A 399 11.79 -25.18 -21.80
C TRP A 399 12.84 -25.04 -22.91
N VAL A 400 14.03 -24.57 -22.54
CA VAL A 400 15.23 -24.74 -23.37
C VAL A 400 15.81 -26.11 -23.03
N MET A 401 15.67 -27.04 -23.96
CA MET A 401 16.14 -28.41 -23.81
C MET A 401 17.57 -28.53 -24.37
N GLN A 402 18.46 -29.18 -23.65
CA GLN A 402 19.70 -29.72 -24.20
C GLN A 402 19.59 -31.25 -24.20
N GLN A 403 19.50 -31.85 -25.39
CA GLN A 403 19.06 -33.24 -25.54
C GLN A 403 17.72 -33.45 -24.79
N ASP A 404 17.66 -34.34 -23.80
CA ASP A 404 16.45 -34.63 -23.02
C ASP A 404 16.39 -33.89 -21.66
N ARG A 405 17.32 -32.97 -21.39
CA ARG A 405 17.40 -32.24 -20.13
C ARG A 405 16.94 -30.79 -20.28
N ALA A 406 16.06 -30.33 -19.39
CA ALA A 406 15.72 -28.91 -19.31
C ALA A 406 16.92 -28.11 -18.76
N ALA A 407 17.55 -27.34 -19.64
CA ALA A 407 18.73 -26.51 -19.35
C ALA A 407 18.36 -25.05 -19.03
N GLY A 408 17.14 -24.63 -19.33
CA GLY A 408 16.68 -23.27 -19.14
C GLY A 408 15.24 -23.08 -19.61
N PHE A 409 14.85 -21.83 -19.84
CA PHE A 409 13.53 -21.47 -20.32
C PHE A 409 13.55 -20.20 -21.16
N VAL A 410 12.53 -20.07 -22.00
CA VAL A 410 12.20 -18.86 -22.77
C VAL A 410 10.70 -18.58 -22.61
N MET A 411 10.36 -17.33 -22.34
CA MET A 411 8.98 -16.83 -22.34
C MET A 411 8.84 -15.76 -23.40
N LEU A 412 7.86 -15.91 -24.27
CA LEU A 412 7.59 -15.04 -25.41
C LEU A 412 6.20 -14.44 -25.31
N ILE A 413 6.08 -13.19 -25.78
CA ILE A 413 4.81 -12.49 -25.93
C ILE A 413 4.68 -12.03 -27.38
N GLU A 414 3.69 -12.55 -28.10
CA GLU A 414 3.29 -12.09 -29.43
C GLU A 414 2.55 -10.75 -29.32
N LYS A 415 3.01 -9.73 -30.04
CA LYS A 415 2.37 -8.40 -30.06
C LYS A 415 1.54 -8.21 -31.33
N GLU A 416 0.46 -7.44 -31.21
CA GLU A 416 -0.41 -7.10 -32.34
C GLU A 416 0.33 -6.39 -33.49
N ASN A 417 1.39 -5.65 -33.17
CA ASN A 417 2.22 -4.92 -34.15
C ASN A 417 3.19 -5.83 -34.94
N GLY A 418 3.10 -7.16 -34.79
CA GLY A 418 3.97 -8.11 -35.49
C GLY A 418 5.31 -8.38 -34.80
N GLU A 419 5.57 -7.78 -33.64
CA GLU A 419 6.75 -8.08 -32.82
C GLU A 419 6.53 -9.36 -31.99
N CYS A 420 7.59 -10.15 -31.80
CA CYS A 420 7.66 -11.16 -30.75
C CYS A 420 8.63 -10.66 -29.68
N GLU A 421 8.10 -10.40 -28.48
CA GLU A 421 8.88 -9.94 -27.32
C GLU A 421 9.39 -11.15 -26.53
N ILE A 422 10.70 -11.19 -26.29
CA ILE A 422 11.31 -12.13 -25.35
C ILE A 422 11.15 -11.54 -23.95
N ASP A 423 10.09 -11.95 -23.26
CA ASP A 423 9.77 -11.51 -21.89
C ASP A 423 10.83 -12.00 -20.90
N SER A 424 11.29 -13.24 -21.06
CA SER A 424 12.32 -13.83 -20.20
C SER A 424 13.12 -14.90 -20.94
N LEU A 425 14.45 -14.89 -20.76
CA LEU A 425 15.35 -15.96 -21.17
C LEU A 425 16.29 -16.27 -20.00
N GLY A 426 16.27 -17.51 -19.54
CA GLY A 426 17.05 -17.95 -18.39
C GLY A 426 17.73 -19.30 -18.66
N ILE A 427 19.04 -19.38 -18.39
CA ILE A 427 19.79 -20.64 -18.45
C ILE A 427 20.27 -21.00 -17.05
N GLN A 428 20.05 -22.25 -16.66
CA GLN A 428 20.52 -22.81 -15.40
C GLN A 428 22.03 -22.65 -15.25
N LYS A 429 22.48 -22.40 -14.02
CA LYS A 429 23.89 -22.12 -13.72
C LYS A 429 24.85 -23.20 -14.20
N GLU A 430 24.47 -24.48 -14.11
CA GLU A 430 25.30 -25.61 -14.58
C GLU A 430 25.45 -25.68 -16.11
N PHE A 431 24.51 -25.07 -16.84
CA PHE A 431 24.44 -25.02 -18.30
C PHE A 431 24.98 -23.69 -18.88
N GLN A 432 25.32 -22.71 -18.04
CA GLN A 432 25.85 -21.42 -18.49
C GLN A 432 27.24 -21.54 -19.14
N LYS A 433 27.57 -20.56 -20.00
CA LYS A 433 28.84 -20.46 -20.75
C LYS A 433 29.10 -21.60 -21.75
N GLN A 434 28.08 -22.39 -22.09
CA GLN A 434 28.14 -23.43 -23.10
C GLN A 434 27.54 -23.00 -24.46
N GLY A 435 27.17 -21.73 -24.64
CA GLY A 435 26.51 -21.24 -25.87
C GLY A 435 25.01 -21.56 -25.98
N LEU A 436 24.40 -22.12 -24.92
CA LEU A 436 22.98 -22.52 -24.94
C LEU A 436 22.01 -21.33 -25.05
N ALA A 437 22.34 -20.19 -24.43
CA ALA A 437 21.51 -18.99 -24.57
C ALA A 437 21.48 -18.46 -26.02
N GLU A 438 22.60 -18.56 -26.74
CA GLU A 438 22.69 -18.18 -28.15
C GLU A 438 21.87 -19.13 -29.02
N ALA A 439 21.98 -20.44 -28.79
CA ALA A 439 21.15 -21.43 -29.49
C ALA A 439 19.65 -21.25 -29.18
N ALA A 440 19.28 -20.97 -27.93
CA ALA A 440 17.88 -20.69 -27.57
C ALA A 440 17.32 -19.46 -28.30
N LEU A 441 18.14 -18.42 -28.52
CA LEU A 441 17.75 -17.25 -29.33
C LEU A 441 17.54 -17.64 -30.80
N ALA A 442 18.38 -18.52 -31.35
CA ALA A 442 18.23 -19.02 -32.72
C ALA A 442 16.90 -19.76 -32.89
N GLU A 443 16.57 -20.67 -31.98
CA GLU A 443 15.28 -21.39 -31.96
C GLU A 443 14.09 -20.42 -31.77
N THR A 444 14.27 -19.37 -30.96
CA THR A 444 13.25 -18.32 -30.78
C THR A 444 12.97 -17.56 -32.08
N ALA A 445 13.99 -17.29 -32.90
CA ALA A 445 13.80 -16.66 -34.21
C ALA A 445 13.04 -17.56 -35.17
N VAL A 446 13.34 -18.87 -35.18
CA VAL A 446 12.60 -19.85 -35.99
C VAL A 446 11.12 -19.84 -35.61
N PHE A 447 10.82 -19.96 -34.30
CA PHE A 447 9.45 -19.89 -33.79
C PHE A 447 8.74 -18.59 -34.19
N ALA A 448 9.41 -17.44 -34.03
CA ALA A 448 8.84 -16.15 -34.40
C ALA A 448 8.48 -16.07 -35.89
N LEU A 449 9.36 -16.55 -36.78
CA LEU A 449 9.12 -16.59 -38.22
C LEU A 449 7.97 -17.54 -38.60
N GLU A 450 7.85 -18.70 -37.96
CA GLU A 450 6.71 -19.61 -38.15
C GLU A 450 5.37 -18.95 -37.76
N LYS A 451 5.40 -18.12 -36.71
CA LYS A 451 4.28 -17.29 -36.25
C LYS A 451 4.08 -16.01 -37.08
N LYS A 452 4.86 -15.81 -38.15
CA LYS A 452 4.83 -14.61 -39.00
C LYS A 452 5.12 -13.33 -38.21
N ARG A 453 6.01 -13.43 -37.21
CA ARG A 453 6.57 -12.32 -36.44
C ARG A 453 7.97 -12.06 -36.95
N GLU A 454 8.11 -11.02 -37.76
CA GLU A 454 9.37 -10.72 -38.46
C GLU A 454 10.41 -10.08 -37.53
N ARG A 455 10.01 -9.65 -36.33
CA ARG A 455 10.81 -8.80 -35.46
C ARG A 455 10.86 -9.31 -34.04
N LEU A 456 12.07 -9.48 -33.52
CA LEU A 456 12.33 -9.84 -32.13
C LEU A 456 12.64 -8.60 -31.32
N THR A 457 12.08 -8.51 -30.12
CA THR A 457 12.39 -7.43 -29.16
C THR A 457 12.58 -7.99 -27.76
N LEU A 458 13.32 -7.28 -26.92
CA LEU A 458 13.51 -7.65 -25.52
C LEU A 458 13.83 -6.42 -24.66
N LEU A 459 13.64 -6.57 -23.35
CA LEU A 459 14.13 -5.62 -22.35
C LEU A 459 15.33 -6.22 -21.62
N VAL A 460 16.42 -5.46 -21.55
CA VAL A 460 17.62 -5.86 -20.80
C VAL A 460 18.08 -4.73 -19.89
N ALA A 461 18.42 -5.08 -18.65
CA ALA A 461 19.06 -4.15 -17.73
C ALA A 461 20.53 -3.93 -18.15
N ASP A 462 20.97 -2.68 -18.22
CA ASP A 462 22.36 -2.31 -18.51
C ASP A 462 23.36 -2.85 -17.48
N SER A 463 22.91 -3.12 -16.25
CA SER A 463 23.70 -3.77 -15.21
C SER A 463 23.94 -5.27 -15.48
N ASN A 464 23.11 -5.92 -16.32
CA ASN A 464 23.30 -7.31 -16.75
C ASN A 464 24.21 -7.40 -18.00
N GLN A 465 25.48 -7.02 -17.81
CA GLN A 465 26.49 -6.98 -18.87
C GLN A 465 26.65 -8.28 -19.66
N PRO A 466 26.61 -9.49 -19.05
CA PRO A 466 26.67 -10.74 -19.81
C PRO A 466 25.51 -10.91 -20.80
N ALA A 467 24.26 -10.68 -20.37
CA ALA A 467 23.10 -10.77 -21.26
C ALA A 467 23.12 -9.67 -22.33
N TYR A 468 23.45 -8.44 -21.93
CA TYR A 468 23.56 -7.30 -22.84
C TYR A 468 24.52 -7.57 -24.01
N ARG A 469 25.73 -8.07 -23.70
CA ARG A 469 26.74 -8.42 -24.73
C ARG A 469 26.32 -9.60 -25.59
N LEU A 470 25.64 -10.59 -25.02
CA LEU A 470 25.08 -11.70 -25.77
C LEU A 470 24.10 -11.19 -26.83
N TYR A 471 23.13 -10.36 -26.43
CA TYR A 471 22.13 -9.84 -27.35
C TYR A 471 22.76 -8.98 -28.45
N GLN A 472 23.72 -8.11 -28.12
CA GLN A 472 24.46 -7.36 -29.14
C GLN A 472 25.22 -8.27 -30.12
N LYS A 473 25.88 -9.33 -29.62
CA LYS A 473 26.56 -10.32 -30.47
C LYS A 473 25.55 -11.00 -31.42
N CYS A 474 24.35 -11.28 -30.93
CA CYS A 474 23.26 -11.88 -31.69
C CYS A 474 22.57 -10.91 -32.67
N GLY A 475 23.00 -9.65 -32.77
CA GLY A 475 22.46 -8.68 -33.72
C GLY A 475 21.31 -7.83 -33.18
N PHE A 476 21.03 -7.87 -31.87
CA PHE A 476 20.10 -6.91 -31.25
C PHE A 476 20.75 -5.54 -31.13
N GLU A 477 20.03 -4.51 -31.56
CA GLU A 477 20.45 -3.11 -31.46
C GLU A 477 19.64 -2.37 -30.39
N ASN A 478 20.24 -1.33 -29.80
CA ASN A 478 19.53 -0.47 -28.86
C ASN A 478 18.52 0.39 -29.61
N GLU A 479 17.26 0.33 -29.22
CA GLU A 479 16.21 1.11 -29.88
C GLU A 479 15.78 2.29 -29.00
N LYS A 480 15.60 2.02 -27.70
CA LYS A 480 15.04 3.01 -26.79
C LYS A 480 15.44 2.72 -25.34
N LEU A 481 15.78 3.78 -24.60
CA LEU A 481 15.80 3.72 -23.14
C LEU A 481 14.36 3.54 -22.64
N TYR A 482 14.08 2.40 -22.01
CA TYR A 482 12.73 2.05 -21.55
C TYR A 482 12.43 2.64 -20.18
N SER A 483 13.36 2.49 -19.22
CA SER A 483 13.20 3.06 -17.88
C SER A 483 14.55 3.21 -17.17
N ARG A 484 14.62 4.16 -16.23
CA ARG A 484 15.77 4.37 -15.35
C ARG A 484 15.35 4.17 -13.91
N TRP A 485 16.09 3.33 -13.19
CA TRP A 485 15.78 2.93 -11.82
C TRP A 485 16.84 3.40 -10.84
N TYR A 486 16.37 3.84 -9.68
CA TYR A 486 17.20 4.21 -8.53
C TYR A 486 16.80 3.34 -7.34
N ALA A 487 17.75 2.96 -6.50
CA ALA A 487 17.48 2.15 -5.32
C ALA A 487 17.79 2.92 -4.04
N THR A 488 17.02 2.68 -3.00
CA THR A 488 17.29 3.20 -1.65
C THR A 488 18.67 2.76 -1.15
N VAL A 489 19.44 3.68 -0.59
CA VAL A 489 20.73 3.36 0.06
C VAL A 489 20.47 2.57 1.36
N PRO A 490 21.08 1.39 1.58
CA PRO A 490 20.73 0.50 2.70
C PRO A 490 20.77 1.14 4.10
N GLU A 491 21.68 2.08 4.33
CA GLU A 491 21.85 2.80 5.60
C GLU A 491 20.66 3.70 5.97
N THR A 492 19.90 4.12 4.95
CA THR A 492 18.74 5.00 5.11
C THR A 492 17.45 4.25 5.43
N VAL A 493 17.41 2.94 5.12
CA VAL A 493 16.25 2.07 5.37
C VAL A 493 16.17 1.60 6.83
N LYS A 494 17.31 1.61 7.56
CA LYS A 494 17.39 1.15 8.96
C LYS A 494 16.95 2.19 10.01
N LYS A 495 16.65 3.43 9.60
CA LYS A 495 16.48 4.59 10.49
C LYS A 495 15.04 4.94 10.89
N PRO A 496 13.99 4.72 10.09
CA PRO A 496 12.65 5.19 10.44
C PRO A 496 11.74 4.14 11.09
#